data_AF-A0A5A7WS85-F1
#
_entry.id   AF-A0A5A7WS85-F1
#
_cell.length_a   1.000
_cell.length_b   1.000
_cell.length_c   1.000
_cell.angle_alpha   90.00
_cell.angle_beta   90.00
_cell.angle_gamma   90.00
#
_symmetry.space_group_name_H-M   'P 1'
#
loop_
_entity.id
_entity.type
_entity.pdbx_description
1 polymer ?
#
loop_
_entity_poly.entity_id
_entity_poly.type
_entity_poly.pdbx_seq_one_letter_code
_entity_poly.pdbx_strand_id
1 'polypeptide(L)'
;MIVLGVGFSVLPTAWADDDAADPGSPGPIQVAVAPQSDDATAPAVAACQTFGQVLDGASNYYGSFADSFEGSDYSDPAVQSSNEVGRTALRQAAGTAMDASNVPGLQPEIADPMRSWSLGATALLVKMGLRIPGDSLNNTANSMNNNAEKVQEACAAAGTHA
;
A
#
# COMPACT_ATOMS: atom_id res chain seq x y z
N MET A 1 65.02 -4.86 16.11
CA MET A 1 64.06 -5.96 15.87
C MET A 1 62.93 -5.78 16.87
N ILE A 2 61.81 -5.16 16.45
CA ILE A 2 60.56 -5.05 17.22
C ILE A 2 59.47 -5.56 16.27
N VAL A 3 58.59 -6.37 16.83
CA VAL A 3 57.69 -7.33 16.18
C VAL A 3 56.23 -6.83 16.33
N LEU A 4 55.49 -6.95 15.21
CA LEU A 4 54.03 -7.16 15.03
C LEU A 4 52.96 -6.32 15.74
N GLY A 5 51.86 -6.10 15.01
CA GLY A 5 50.53 -5.87 15.56
C GLY A 5 49.44 -5.78 14.49
N VAL A 6 48.94 -6.92 14.01
CA VAL A 6 47.75 -7.04 13.15
C VAL A 6 46.51 -6.71 13.98
N GLY A 7 45.70 -5.75 13.53
CA GLY A 7 44.42 -5.42 14.17
C GLY A 7 43.35 -6.47 13.85
N PHE A 8 42.91 -7.19 14.87
CA PHE A 8 41.71 -8.04 14.85
C PHE A 8 40.52 -7.20 15.37
N SER A 9 39.52 -6.98 14.53
CA SER A 9 38.26 -6.34 14.93
C SER A 9 37.36 -7.37 15.60
N VAL A 10 37.07 -7.18 16.89
CA VAL A 10 36.14 -8.02 17.66
C VAL A 10 34.73 -7.46 17.48
N LEU A 11 33.79 -8.27 17.00
CA LEU A 11 32.35 -7.93 16.99
C LEU A 11 31.80 -8.07 18.42
N PRO A 12 30.95 -7.14 18.91
CA PRO A 12 30.29 -7.31 20.19
C PRO A 12 29.25 -8.43 20.10
N THR A 13 29.51 -9.53 20.80
CA THR A 13 28.50 -10.53 21.18
C THR A 13 27.71 -9.99 22.37
N ALA A 14 26.41 -9.76 22.19
CA ALA A 14 25.50 -9.44 23.29
C ALA A 14 24.93 -10.75 23.87
N TRP A 15 25.16 -10.98 25.16
CA TRP A 15 24.46 -11.96 25.98
C TRP A 15 23.17 -11.31 26.49
N ALA A 16 22.02 -11.96 26.28
CA ALA A 16 20.78 -11.57 26.95
C ALA A 16 20.76 -12.25 28.33
N ASP A 17 20.81 -11.44 29.39
CA ASP A 17 20.46 -11.89 30.74
C ASP A 17 18.93 -11.96 30.84
N ASP A 18 18.42 -13.13 31.24
CA ASP A 18 17.03 -13.33 31.63
C ASP A 18 16.79 -12.66 32.98
N ASP A 19 16.16 -11.48 33.01
CA ASP A 19 15.57 -10.97 34.25
C ASP A 19 14.38 -10.02 33.99
N ALA A 20 13.22 -10.47 34.49
CA ALA A 20 12.03 -9.75 34.92
C ALA A 20 11.44 -8.62 34.04
N ALA A 21 10.25 -8.88 33.50
CA ALA A 21 9.40 -7.89 32.85
C ALA A 21 9.02 -6.71 33.78
N ASP A 22 9.34 -5.50 33.34
CA ASP A 22 8.85 -4.23 33.89
C ASP A 22 7.37 -3.99 33.49
N PRO A 23 6.42 -3.88 34.44
CA PRO A 23 4.99 -3.78 34.13
C PRO A 23 4.53 -2.41 33.60
N GLY A 24 5.43 -1.49 33.25
CA GLY A 24 5.12 -0.11 32.86
C GLY A 24 5.34 0.28 31.39
N SER A 25 5.92 -0.59 30.55
CA SER A 25 6.21 -0.23 29.15
C SER A 25 5.02 -0.51 28.24
N PRO A 26 4.51 0.46 27.45
CA PRO A 26 3.58 0.16 26.37
C PRO A 26 4.29 -0.74 25.36
N GLY A 27 3.99 -2.04 25.42
CA GLY A 27 4.43 -2.98 24.40
C GLY A 27 3.95 -2.53 23.02
N PRO A 28 4.61 -2.98 21.93
CA PRO A 28 4.14 -2.71 20.58
C PRO A 28 2.65 -3.11 20.48
N ILE A 29 1.82 -2.19 19.99
CA ILE A 29 0.38 -2.43 19.77
C ILE A 29 0.27 -3.61 18.81
N GLN A 30 -0.05 -4.78 19.36
CA GLN A 30 -0.35 -5.96 18.57
C GLN A 30 -1.79 -5.80 18.07
N VAL A 31 -1.94 -5.27 16.87
CA VAL A 31 -3.22 -5.36 16.16
C VAL A 31 -3.47 -6.83 15.92
N ALA A 32 -4.47 -7.39 16.59
CA ALA A 32 -4.86 -8.78 16.40
C ALA A 32 -5.25 -8.96 14.92
N VAL A 33 -4.52 -9.80 14.20
CA VAL A 33 -4.91 -10.24 12.87
C VAL A 33 -6.30 -10.86 12.98
N ALA A 34 -7.26 -10.36 12.20
CA ALA A 34 -8.58 -10.98 12.11
C ALA A 34 -8.40 -12.46 11.74
N PRO A 35 -9.10 -13.39 12.43
CA PRO A 35 -8.97 -14.81 12.16
C PRO A 35 -9.25 -15.06 10.68
N GLN A 36 -8.27 -15.65 9.99
CA GLN A 36 -8.44 -16.07 8.60
C GLN A 36 -9.27 -17.36 8.58
N SER A 37 -9.98 -17.62 7.49
CA SER A 37 -10.61 -18.94 7.30
C SER A 37 -9.56 -20.02 7.07
N ASP A 38 -9.92 -21.29 7.30
CA ASP A 38 -9.05 -22.44 7.01
C ASP A 38 -8.71 -22.58 5.51
N ASP A 39 -9.49 -21.95 4.64
CA ASP A 39 -9.31 -21.94 3.18
C ASP A 39 -8.36 -20.83 2.68
N ALA A 40 -7.94 -19.92 3.58
CA ALA A 40 -7.09 -18.79 3.22
C ALA A 40 -5.66 -19.22 2.91
N THR A 41 -5.25 -19.10 1.64
CA THR A 41 -3.87 -19.38 1.23
C THR A 41 -2.93 -18.24 1.62
N ALA A 42 -1.69 -18.55 2.04
CA ALA A 42 -0.70 -17.53 2.39
C ALA A 42 -0.45 -16.47 1.29
N PRO A 43 -0.38 -16.84 -0.02
CA PRO A 43 -0.33 -15.86 -1.12
C PRO A 43 -1.51 -14.88 -1.14
N ALA A 44 -2.73 -15.39 -0.96
CA ALA A 44 -3.94 -14.56 -0.93
C ALA A 44 -3.93 -13.59 0.25
N VAL A 45 -3.61 -14.07 1.46
CA VAL A 45 -3.53 -13.23 2.66
C VAL A 45 -2.53 -12.08 2.46
N ALA A 46 -1.32 -12.39 1.98
CA ALA A 46 -0.28 -11.39 1.76
C ALA A 46 -0.68 -10.33 0.71
N ALA A 47 -1.25 -10.78 -0.42
CA ALA A 47 -1.67 -9.88 -1.49
C ALA A 47 -2.86 -8.99 -1.06
N CYS A 48 -3.88 -9.59 -0.44
CA CYS A 48 -5.09 -8.88 0.00
C CYS A 48 -4.81 -7.85 1.10
N GLN A 49 -3.97 -8.18 2.08
CA GLN A 49 -3.54 -7.21 3.11
C GLN A 49 -2.76 -6.05 2.51
N THR A 50 -1.82 -6.35 1.61
CA THR A 50 -1.01 -5.32 0.92
C THR A 50 -1.91 -4.42 0.09
N PHE A 51 -2.87 -4.98 -0.65
CA PHE A 51 -3.79 -4.20 -1.44
C PHE A 51 -4.77 -3.38 -0.59
N GLY A 52 -5.19 -3.87 0.58
CA GLY A 52 -5.96 -3.09 1.55
C GLY A 52 -5.24 -1.79 1.94
N GLN A 53 -3.95 -1.88 2.30
CA GLN A 53 -3.13 -0.70 2.60
C GLN A 53 -2.99 0.26 1.39
N VAL A 54 -2.91 -0.30 0.18
CA VAL A 54 -2.90 0.48 -1.06
C VAL A 54 -4.20 1.27 -1.22
N LEU A 55 -5.36 0.64 -0.96
CA LEU A 55 -6.67 1.30 -1.06
C LEU A 55 -6.83 2.41 -0.02
N ASP A 56 -6.40 2.20 1.22
CA ASP A 56 -6.47 3.21 2.28
C ASP A 56 -5.63 4.44 1.91
N GLY A 57 -4.39 4.22 1.49
CA GLY A 57 -3.50 5.28 1.05
C GLY A 57 -4.05 6.02 -0.17
N ALA A 58 -4.46 5.29 -1.20
CA ALA A 58 -5.00 5.88 -2.42
C ALA A 58 -6.27 6.70 -2.14
N SER A 59 -7.18 6.20 -1.30
CA SER A 59 -8.41 6.90 -0.93
C SER A 59 -8.11 8.20 -0.18
N ASN A 60 -7.17 8.18 0.77
CA ASN A 60 -6.79 9.38 1.53
C ASN A 60 -6.18 10.46 0.62
N TYR A 61 -5.18 10.10 -0.21
CA TYR A 61 -4.47 11.09 -1.02
C TYR A 61 -5.25 11.53 -2.26
N TYR A 62 -6.02 10.64 -2.89
CA TYR A 62 -6.93 11.05 -3.97
C TYR A 62 -8.09 11.87 -3.42
N GLY A 63 -8.66 11.51 -2.27
CA GLY A 63 -9.70 12.27 -1.58
C GLY A 63 -9.25 13.70 -1.29
N SER A 64 -8.07 13.89 -0.69
CA SER A 64 -7.51 15.22 -0.45
C SER A 64 -7.35 16.06 -1.73
N PHE A 65 -6.92 15.44 -2.83
CA PHE A 65 -6.88 16.11 -4.12
C PHE A 65 -8.28 16.46 -4.63
N ALA A 66 -9.20 15.50 -4.64
CA ALA A 66 -10.57 15.67 -5.12
C ALA A 66 -11.30 16.77 -4.34
N ASP A 67 -11.18 16.79 -3.01
CA ASP A 67 -11.75 17.81 -2.13
C ASP A 67 -11.19 19.20 -2.45
N SER A 68 -9.88 19.33 -2.65
CA SER A 68 -9.28 20.62 -3.03
C SER A 68 -9.69 21.07 -4.44
N PHE A 69 -9.97 20.12 -5.32
CA PHE A 69 -10.34 20.36 -6.71
C PHE A 69 -11.83 20.72 -6.86
N GLU A 70 -12.67 20.32 -5.91
CA GLU A 70 -14.09 20.62 -5.91
C GLU A 70 -14.34 22.14 -5.88
N GLY A 71 -14.99 22.65 -6.92
CA GLY A 71 -15.25 24.09 -7.07
C GLY A 71 -14.02 24.95 -7.38
N SER A 72 -12.88 24.32 -7.70
CA SER A 72 -11.61 24.99 -8.02
C SER A 72 -11.00 24.47 -9.33
N ASP A 73 -9.73 24.79 -9.58
CA ASP A 73 -8.96 24.31 -10.72
C ASP A 73 -7.45 24.16 -10.41
N TYR A 74 -6.67 23.69 -11.38
CA TYR A 74 -5.23 23.47 -11.23
C TYR A 74 -4.38 24.74 -11.03
N SER A 75 -4.96 25.94 -11.14
CA SER A 75 -4.28 27.20 -10.82
C SER A 75 -4.31 27.52 -9.32
N ASP A 76 -5.20 26.88 -8.56
CA ASP A 76 -5.28 27.00 -7.10
C ASP A 76 -4.05 26.36 -6.42
N PRO A 77 -3.31 27.09 -5.56
CA PRO A 77 -2.18 26.55 -4.82
C PRO A 77 -2.51 25.31 -3.97
N ALA A 78 -3.74 25.22 -3.43
CA ALA A 78 -4.18 24.07 -2.66
C ALA A 78 -4.28 22.82 -3.56
N VAL A 79 -4.87 22.98 -4.75
CA VAL A 79 -4.95 21.92 -5.78
C VAL A 79 -3.56 21.52 -6.27
N GLN A 80 -2.64 22.47 -6.46
CA GLN A 80 -1.29 22.16 -6.90
C GLN A 80 -0.56 21.28 -5.87
N SER A 81 -0.60 21.68 -4.60
CA SER A 81 0.02 20.94 -3.49
C SER A 81 -0.58 19.53 -3.35
N SER A 82 -1.91 19.42 -3.29
CA SER A 82 -2.59 18.13 -3.16
C SER A 82 -2.38 17.23 -4.38
N ASN A 83 -2.31 17.79 -5.59
CA ASN A 83 -2.02 17.04 -6.81
C ASN A 83 -0.60 16.47 -6.82
N GLU A 84 0.40 17.21 -6.33
CA GLU A 84 1.78 16.72 -6.22
C GLU A 84 1.89 15.53 -5.26
N VAL A 85 1.27 15.65 -4.08
CA VAL A 85 1.20 14.58 -3.09
C VAL A 85 0.41 13.39 -3.65
N GLY A 86 -0.79 13.63 -4.20
CA GLY A 86 -1.67 12.61 -4.76
C GLY A 86 -1.01 11.82 -5.90
N ARG A 87 -0.29 12.49 -6.80
CA ARG A 87 0.46 11.81 -7.87
C ARG A 87 1.61 10.97 -7.33
N THR A 88 2.28 11.42 -6.28
CA THR A 88 3.36 10.65 -5.64
C THR A 88 2.80 9.38 -5.00
N ALA A 89 1.73 9.52 -4.23
CA ALA A 89 1.03 8.41 -3.62
C ALA A 89 0.46 7.43 -4.65
N LEU A 90 -0.21 7.90 -5.70
CA LEU A 90 -0.78 7.05 -6.76
C LEU A 90 0.29 6.25 -7.50
N ARG A 91 1.48 6.83 -7.75
CA ARG A 91 2.59 6.11 -8.37
C ARG A 91 3.05 4.94 -7.49
N GLN A 92 3.23 5.20 -6.20
CA GLN A 92 3.63 4.15 -5.25
C GLN A 92 2.54 3.08 -5.15
N ALA A 93 1.29 3.49 -4.96
CA ALA A 93 0.12 2.63 -4.89
C ALA A 93 -0.02 1.73 -6.12
N ALA A 94 0.15 2.28 -7.32
CA ALA A 94 0.12 1.51 -8.57
C ALA A 94 1.21 0.43 -8.60
N GLY A 95 2.45 0.79 -8.23
CA GLY A 95 3.55 -0.17 -8.14
C GLY A 95 3.26 -1.27 -7.13
N THR A 96 2.87 -0.91 -5.91
CA THR A 96 2.57 -1.87 -4.83
C THR A 96 1.39 -2.78 -5.17
N ALA A 97 0.33 -2.27 -5.82
CA ALA A 97 -0.77 -3.11 -6.30
C ALA A 97 -0.33 -4.08 -7.40
N MET A 98 0.55 -3.65 -8.31
CA MET A 98 1.12 -4.54 -9.33
C MET A 98 1.97 -5.63 -8.69
N ASP A 99 2.82 -5.29 -7.71
CA ASP A 99 3.65 -6.25 -7.00
C ASP A 99 2.79 -7.25 -6.20
N ALA A 100 1.75 -6.78 -5.51
CA ALA A 100 0.79 -7.64 -4.81
C ALA A 100 0.09 -8.62 -5.77
N SER A 101 -0.24 -8.17 -6.98
CA SER A 101 -0.84 -9.03 -8.00
C SER A 101 0.11 -10.10 -8.58
N ASN A 102 1.41 -9.98 -8.33
CA ASN A 102 2.45 -10.88 -8.84
C ASN A 102 2.97 -11.86 -7.77
N VAL A 103 2.33 -11.92 -6.60
CA VAL A 103 2.68 -12.91 -5.56
C VAL A 103 2.56 -14.33 -6.17
N PRO A 104 3.62 -15.16 -6.09
CA PRO A 104 3.58 -16.51 -6.64
C PRO A 104 2.50 -17.38 -6.00
N GLY A 105 1.72 -18.08 -6.82
CA GLY A 105 0.62 -18.94 -6.36
C GLY A 105 -0.66 -18.17 -6.02
N LEU A 106 -0.71 -16.85 -6.24
CA LEU A 106 -1.94 -16.06 -6.11
C LEU A 106 -2.96 -16.47 -7.17
N GLN A 107 -4.22 -16.59 -6.75
CA GLN A 107 -5.34 -16.91 -7.62
C GLN A 107 -5.58 -15.78 -8.65
N PRO A 108 -5.80 -16.08 -9.94
CA PRO A 108 -6.06 -15.08 -10.97
C PRO A 108 -7.25 -14.17 -10.66
N GLU A 109 -8.27 -14.70 -9.98
CA GLU A 109 -9.48 -13.97 -9.59
C GLU A 109 -9.17 -12.81 -8.64
N ILE A 110 -8.10 -12.90 -7.86
CA ILE A 110 -7.58 -11.82 -7.01
C ILE A 110 -6.58 -10.97 -7.81
N ALA A 111 -5.65 -11.62 -8.53
CA ALA A 111 -4.54 -10.95 -9.19
C ALA A 111 -4.99 -10.02 -10.34
N ASP A 112 -5.91 -10.45 -11.20
CA ASP A 112 -6.33 -9.70 -12.38
C ASP A 112 -7.03 -8.37 -12.07
N PRO A 113 -7.98 -8.29 -11.12
CA PRO A 113 -8.53 -7.01 -10.72
C PRO A 113 -7.49 -6.11 -10.01
N MET A 114 -6.51 -6.67 -9.27
CA MET A 114 -5.38 -5.87 -8.72
C MET A 114 -4.52 -5.26 -9.82
N ARG A 115 -4.18 -6.02 -10.88
CA ARG A 115 -3.46 -5.50 -12.07
C ARG A 115 -4.25 -4.40 -12.75
N SER A 116 -5.54 -4.64 -12.95
CA SER A 116 -6.45 -3.68 -13.59
C SER A 116 -6.56 -2.39 -12.76
N TRP A 117 -6.61 -2.51 -11.43
CA TRP A 117 -6.58 -1.38 -10.52
C TRP A 117 -5.27 -0.59 -10.63
N SER A 118 -4.11 -1.27 -10.64
CA SER A 118 -2.79 -0.65 -10.81
C SER A 118 -2.67 0.14 -12.12
N LEU A 119 -3.16 -0.42 -13.22
CA LEU A 119 -3.21 0.26 -14.51
C LEU A 119 -4.15 1.47 -14.46
N GLY A 120 -5.28 1.37 -13.78
CA GLY A 120 -6.19 2.48 -13.52
C GLY A 120 -5.52 3.60 -12.72
N ALA A 121 -4.78 3.27 -11.65
CA ALA A 121 -4.04 4.22 -10.84
C ALA A 121 -2.95 4.93 -11.66
N THR A 122 -2.26 4.20 -12.53
CA THR A 122 -1.29 4.77 -13.48
C THR A 122 -1.97 5.71 -14.48
N ALA A 123 -3.14 5.35 -15.00
CA ALA A 123 -3.91 6.21 -15.89
C ALA A 123 -4.36 7.49 -15.18
N LEU A 124 -4.82 7.40 -13.93
CA LEU A 124 -5.22 8.55 -13.12
C LEU A 124 -4.03 9.48 -12.87
N LEU A 125 -2.89 8.92 -12.48
CA LEU A 125 -1.62 9.64 -12.30
C LEU A 125 -1.24 10.46 -13.55
N VAL A 126 -1.36 9.85 -14.73
CA VAL A 126 -1.06 10.54 -16.01
C VAL A 126 -2.06 11.67 -16.24
N LYS A 127 -3.36 11.43 -16.07
CA LYS A 127 -4.40 12.46 -16.25
C LYS A 127 -4.21 13.64 -15.29
N MET A 128 -3.91 13.37 -14.03
CA MET A 128 -3.58 14.38 -13.01
C MET A 128 -2.33 15.19 -13.37
N GLY A 129 -1.31 14.53 -13.95
CA GLY A 129 -0.10 15.20 -14.43
C GLY A 129 -0.32 16.06 -15.67
N LEU A 130 -1.21 15.63 -16.56
CA LEU A 130 -1.65 16.38 -17.74
C LEU A 130 -2.72 17.43 -17.43
N ARG A 131 -3.15 17.53 -16.16
CA ARG A 131 -4.16 18.48 -15.68
C ARG A 131 -5.48 18.38 -16.43
N ILE A 132 -5.90 17.15 -16.73
CA ILE A 132 -7.16 16.84 -17.40
C ILE A 132 -8.35 17.18 -16.48
N PRO A 133 -9.49 17.69 -16.99
CA PRO A 133 -10.63 18.09 -16.17
C PRO A 133 -11.31 16.93 -15.42
N GLY A 134 -12.09 17.32 -14.40
CA GLY A 134 -12.71 16.45 -13.39
C GLY A 134 -13.49 15.24 -13.93
N ASP A 135 -14.32 15.40 -14.98
CA ASP A 135 -15.14 14.27 -15.50
C ASP A 135 -14.29 13.07 -15.94
N SER A 136 -13.16 13.33 -16.59
CA SER A 136 -12.25 12.28 -17.04
C SER A 136 -11.49 11.64 -15.87
N LEU A 137 -11.19 12.40 -14.82
CA LEU A 137 -10.63 11.89 -13.57
C LEU A 137 -11.64 10.99 -12.85
N ASN A 138 -12.88 11.46 -12.71
CA ASN A 138 -13.96 10.74 -12.06
C ASN A 138 -14.27 9.41 -12.75
N ASN A 139 -14.31 9.39 -14.08
CA ASN A 139 -14.49 8.14 -14.83
C ASN A 139 -13.36 7.13 -14.57
N THR A 140 -12.11 7.59 -14.44
CA THR A 140 -10.99 6.70 -14.09
C THR A 140 -11.09 6.23 -12.64
N ALA A 141 -11.40 7.13 -11.70
CA ALA A 141 -11.61 6.78 -10.29
C ALA A 141 -12.75 5.75 -10.13
N ASN A 142 -13.87 5.93 -10.82
CA ASN A 142 -14.98 4.95 -10.83
C ASN A 142 -14.53 3.59 -11.36
N SER A 143 -13.77 3.56 -12.47
CA SER A 143 -13.23 2.30 -12.97
C SER A 143 -12.26 1.65 -11.99
N MET A 144 -11.47 2.43 -11.25
CA MET A 144 -10.61 1.92 -10.19
C MET A 144 -11.42 1.37 -9.03
N ASN A 145 -12.45 2.07 -8.58
CA ASN A 145 -13.33 1.62 -7.50
C ASN A 145 -14.01 0.29 -7.84
N ASN A 146 -14.50 0.12 -9.07
CA ASN A 146 -15.06 -1.14 -9.53
C ASN A 146 -14.03 -2.29 -9.51
N ASN A 147 -12.76 -2.00 -9.78
CA ASN A 147 -11.69 -3.01 -9.66
C ASN A 147 -11.34 -3.29 -8.20
N ALA A 148 -11.34 -2.27 -7.33
CA ALA A 148 -11.12 -2.43 -5.90
C ALA A 148 -12.20 -3.32 -5.27
N GLU A 149 -13.47 -3.09 -5.63
CA GLU A 149 -14.60 -3.92 -5.20
C GLU A 149 -14.40 -5.38 -5.62
N LYS A 150 -14.03 -5.63 -6.88
CA LYS A 150 -13.71 -7.00 -7.35
C LYS A 150 -12.56 -7.65 -6.57
N VAL A 151 -11.51 -6.89 -6.23
CA VAL A 151 -10.43 -7.42 -5.39
C VAL A 151 -10.97 -7.76 -4.00
N GLN A 152 -11.75 -6.88 -3.38
CA GLN A 152 -12.33 -7.10 -2.05
C GLN A 152 -13.25 -8.32 -2.03
N GLU A 153 -14.11 -8.47 -3.04
CA GLU A 153 -14.96 -9.66 -3.21
C GLU A 153 -14.14 -10.94 -3.37
N ALA A 154 -13.10 -10.92 -4.22
CA ALA A 154 -12.23 -12.07 -4.44
C ALA A 154 -11.42 -12.44 -3.19
N CYS A 155 -10.91 -11.43 -2.47
CA CYS A 155 -10.24 -11.60 -1.19
C CYS A 155 -11.17 -12.20 -0.13
N ALA A 156 -12.42 -11.73 -0.04
CA ALA A 156 -13.42 -12.29 0.86
C ALA A 156 -13.81 -13.73 0.48
N ALA A 157 -13.93 -14.03 -0.81
CA ALA A 157 -14.22 -15.39 -1.30
C ALA A 157 -13.06 -16.37 -1.05
N ALA A 158 -11.81 -15.88 -1.06
CA ALA A 158 -10.64 -16.64 -0.63
C ALA A 158 -10.49 -16.72 0.89
N GLY A 159 -11.49 -16.22 1.63
CA GLY A 159 -11.54 -16.27 3.09
C GLY A 159 -10.46 -15.42 3.78
N THR A 160 -9.95 -14.41 3.06
CA THR A 160 -9.02 -13.43 3.59
C THR A 160 -9.75 -12.20 4.09
N HIS A 161 -9.22 -11.61 5.16
CA HIS A 161 -9.66 -10.32 5.68
C HIS A 161 -8.45 -9.38 5.69
N ALA A 162 -8.61 -8.22 5.04
CA ALA A 162 -7.67 -7.10 5.11
C ALA A 162 -7.98 -6.25 6.35
#